data_AF-A0A4Q1RH07-F1
#
_entry.id   AF-A0A4Q1RH07-F1
#
_cell.length_a   1.000
_cell.length_b   1.000
_cell.length_c   1.000
_cell.angle_alpha   90.00
_cell.angle_beta   90.00
_cell.angle_gamma   90.00
#
_symmetry.space_group_name_H-M   'P 1'
#
loop_
_entity.id
_entity.type
_entity.pdbx_description
1 polymer ?
#
loop_
_entity_poly.entity_id
_entity_poly.type
_entity_poly.pdbx_seq_one_letter_code
_entity_poly.pdbx_strand_id
1 'polypeptide(L)' 'MAMVERGLGIGVLPDMILKRIPYRIAVRSFRTPYYREIGLAMKDRTKLTPATQMFIEYLRKALAVT' A
#
# COMPACT_ATOMS: atom_id res chain seq x y z
N MET A 1 5.58 -13.23 -2.90
CA MET A 1 4.88 -14.03 -3.94
C MET A 1 5.67 -15.22 -4.44
N ALA A 2 7.02 -15.19 -4.45
CA ALA A 2 7.85 -16.34 -4.83
C ALA A 2 7.46 -17.67 -4.15
N MET A 3 7.06 -17.64 -2.87
CA MET A 3 6.58 -18.84 -2.16
C MET A 3 5.28 -19.40 -2.76
N VAL A 4 4.31 -18.54 -3.07
CA VAL A 4 3.02 -18.93 -3.69
C VAL A 4 3.26 -19.46 -5.10
N GLU A 5 4.15 -18.81 -5.86
CA GLU A 5 4.53 -19.25 -7.21
C GLU A 5 5.25 -20.61 -7.20
N ARG A 6 6.02 -20.91 -6.15
CA ARG A 6 6.66 -22.21 -5.94
C ARG A 6 5.75 -23.27 -5.32
N GLY A 7 4.45 -22.98 -5.16
CA GLY A 7 3.47 -23.94 -4.65
C GLY A 7 3.53 -24.17 -3.14
N LEU A 8 4.20 -23.29 -2.38
CA LEU A 8 4.37 -23.43 -0.93
C LEU A 8 3.17 -22.90 -0.11
N GLY A 9 2.01 -22.71 -0.76
CA GLY A 9 0.75 -22.32 -0.10
C GLY A 9 0.11 -21.07 -0.68
N ILE A 10 -0.77 -20.45 0.12
CA ILE A 10 -1.54 -19.24 -0.23
C ILE A 10 -1.10 -18.05 0.63
N GLY A 11 -1.34 -16.84 0.14
CA GLY A 11 -1.03 -15.60 0.85
C GLY A 11 -2.17 -14.60 0.77
N VAL A 12 -2.40 -13.87 1.86
CA VAL A 12 -3.31 -12.73 1.92
C VAL A 12 -2.50 -11.46 1.82
N LEU A 13 -2.75 -10.66 0.78
CA LEU A 13 -1.91 -9.52 0.44
C LEU A 13 -2.78 -8.30 0.10
N PRO A 14 -2.33 -7.07 0.42
CA PRO A 14 -2.98 -5.86 -0.04
C PRO A 14 -3.02 -5.76 -1.58
N ASP A 15 -4.10 -5.20 -2.11
CA ASP A 15 -4.29 -4.96 -3.54
C ASP A 15 -3.13 -4.14 -4.17
N MET A 16 -2.56 -3.21 -3.40
CA MET A 16 -1.50 -2.30 -3.84
C MET A 16 -0.27 -3.03 -4.37
N ILE A 17 0.15 -4.10 -3.69
CA ILE A 17 1.32 -4.90 -4.13
C ILE A 17 0.95 -5.91 -5.22
N LEU A 18 -0.34 -6.18 -5.42
CA LEU A 18 -0.83 -7.08 -6.46
C LEU A 18 -0.86 -6.44 -7.86
N LYS A 19 -0.73 -5.11 -7.96
CA LYS A 19 -0.83 -4.36 -9.25
C LYS A 19 0.41 -4.42 -10.14
N ARG A 20 1.57 -4.85 -9.64
CA ARG A 20 2.85 -4.83 -10.39
C ARG A 20 3.63 -6.13 -10.19
N ILE A 21 3.20 -7.21 -10.84
CA ILE A 21 3.80 -8.52 -10.61
C ILE A 21 4.05 -9.30 -11.91
N PRO A 22 5.26 -9.87 -12.10
CA PRO A 22 5.55 -10.80 -13.19
C PRO A 22 5.27 -12.28 -12.84
N TYR A 23 4.51 -12.59 -11.79
CA TYR A 23 4.31 -13.98 -11.31
C TYR A 23 3.00 -14.57 -11.84
N ARG A 24 3.03 -15.85 -12.22
CA ARG A 24 1.84 -16.60 -12.69
C ARG A 24 1.05 -17.14 -11.49
N ILE A 25 0.32 -16.26 -10.80
CA ILE A 25 -0.50 -16.63 -9.65
C ILE A 25 -1.96 -16.18 -9.83
N ALA A 26 -2.89 -16.97 -9.31
CA ALA A 26 -4.29 -16.58 -9.27
C ALA A 26 -4.54 -15.62 -8.11
N VAL A 27 -5.08 -14.43 -8.41
CA VAL A 27 -5.55 -13.48 -7.40
C VAL A 27 -7.07 -13.61 -7.26
N ARG A 28 -7.56 -13.63 -6.02
CA ARG A 28 -8.98 -13.71 -5.70
C ARG A 28 -9.30 -12.71 -4.59
N SER A 29 -10.38 -11.96 -4.77
CA SER A 29 -10.88 -11.03 -3.76
C SER A 29 -11.64 -11.77 -2.67
N PHE A 30 -11.64 -11.23 -1.45
CA PHE A 30 -12.48 -11.72 -0.38
C PHE A 30 -13.96 -11.40 -0.63
N ARG A 31 -14.85 -12.26 -0.14
CA ARG A 31 -16.30 -12.02 -0.18
C ARG A 31 -16.67 -10.74 0.59
N THR A 32 -16.04 -10.52 1.73
CA THR A 32 -16.13 -9.26 2.48
C THR A 32 -14.79 -8.56 2.35
N PRO A 33 -14.72 -7.34 1.79
CA PRO A 33 -13.47 -6.60 1.67
C PRO A 33 -12.81 -6.38 3.04
N TYR A 34 -11.50 -6.60 3.11
CA TYR A 34 -10.69 -6.33 4.29
C TYR A 34 -9.75 -5.16 4.00
N TYR A 35 -9.82 -4.13 4.83
CA TYR A 35 -9.00 -2.93 4.68
C TYR A 35 -8.01 -2.80 5.82
N ARG A 36 -6.84 -2.23 5.50
CA ARG A 36 -5.83 -1.84 6.47
C ARG A 36 -5.53 -0.36 6.26
N GLU A 37 -5.56 0.39 7.35
CA GLU A 37 -5.16 1.79 7.34
C GLU A 37 -3.63 1.93 7.22
N ILE A 38 -3.20 2.86 6.38
CA ILE A 38 -1.80 3.26 6.25
C ILE A 38 -1.70 4.71 6.72
N GLY A 39 -0.90 4.95 7.75
CA GLY A 39 -0.73 6.26 8.37
C GLY A 39 0.64 6.88 8.11
N LEU A 40 0.70 8.22 8.19
CA LEU A 40 1.93 9.00 8.11
C LEU A 40 2.28 9.51 9.52
N ALA A 41 3.38 9.02 10.09
CA ALA A 41 3.79 9.34 11.45
C ALA A 41 4.92 10.36 11.47
N MET A 42 4.90 11.26 12.46
CA MET A 42 5.94 12.27 12.68
C MET A 42 6.02 12.61 14.17
N LYS A 43 7.22 12.96 14.63
CA LYS A 43 7.47 13.28 16.06
C LYS A 43 6.71 14.53 16.52
N ASP A 44 6.70 15.57 15.69
CA ASP A 44 6.01 16.83 15.97
C ASP A 44 5.51 17.43 14.64
N ARG A 45 4.20 17.66 14.55
CA ARG A 45 3.55 18.22 13.35
C ARG A 45 3.88 19.68 13.14
N THR A 46 4.28 20.40 14.18
CA THR A 46 4.57 21.84 14.14
C THR A 46 6.03 22.12 13.74
N LYS A 47 6.92 21.13 13.89
CA LYS A 47 8.36 21.26 13.63
C LYS A 47 8.82 20.50 12.39
N LEU A 48 8.00 20.54 11.34
CA LEU A 48 8.34 19.91 10.07
C LEU A 48 9.21 20.84 9.23
N THR A 49 10.22 20.27 8.55
CA THR A 49 11.01 21.02 7.56
C THR A 49 10.13 21.46 6.39
N PRO A 50 10.45 22.56 5.69
CA PRO A 50 9.70 23.00 4.51
C PRO A 50 9.57 21.90 3.43
N ALA A 51 10.64 21.11 3.23
CA ALA A 51 10.62 19.99 2.30
C ALA A 51 9.61 18.91 2.70
N THR A 52 9.54 18.56 3.98
CA THR A 52 8.55 17.59 4.50
C THR A 52 7.13 18.11 4.38
N GLN A 53 6.89 19.41 4.63
CA GLN A 53 5.57 20.02 4.45
C GLN A 53 5.12 19.95 2.98
N MET A 54 6.01 20.31 2.05
CA MET A 54 5.75 20.22 0.61
C MET A 54 5.48 18.76 0.18
N PHE A 55 6.24 17.80 0.70
CA PHE A 55 6.01 16.38 0.42
C PHE A 55 4.63 15.91 0.91
N ILE A 56 4.21 16.30 2.11
CA ILE A 56 2.89 15.96 2.64
C ILE A 56 1.78 16.60 1.79
N GLU A 57 1.94 17.86 1.38
CA GLU A 57 0.99 18.53 0.49
C GLU A 57 0.90 17.84 -0.87
N TYR A 58 2.05 17.48 -1.44
CA TYR A 58 2.13 16.72 -2.68
C TYR A 58 1.41 15.36 -2.55
N LEU A 59 1.66 14.62 -1.47
CA LEU A 59 0.99 13.35 -1.21
C LEU A 59 -0.53 13.51 -1.08
N ARG A 60 -1.02 14.55 -0.39
CA ARG A 60 -2.46 14.83 -0.27
C ARG A 60 -3.09 15.06 -1.63
N LYS A 61 -2.46 15.85 -2.51
CA LYS A 61 -2.94 16.09 -3.88
C LYS A 61 -2.93 14.81 -4.72
N ALA A 62 -1.86 14.02 -4.62
CA ALA A 62 -1.70 12.78 -5.37
C ALA A 62 -2.71 11.69 -4.95
N LEU A 63 -3.10 11.66 -3.67
CA LEU A 63 -4.03 10.68 -3.12
C LEU A 63 -5.50 11.12 -3.18
N ALA A 64 -5.79 12.42 -3.40
CA ALA A 64 -7.15 12.97 -3.47
C ALA A 64 -7.93 12.61 -4.76
N VAL A 65 -7.42 11.70 -5.58
CA VAL A 65 -8.02 11.26 -6.86
C VAL A 65 -8.60 9.84 -6.76
N THR A 66 -9.02 9.39 -5.57
CA THR A 66 -9.61 8.04 -5.39
C THR A 66 -10.99 8.13 -4.78
#